data_AF-A0A0F8ZAS3-F1
#
_entry.id   AF-A0A0F8ZAS3-F1
#
_cell.length_a   1.000
_cell.length_b   1.000
_cell.length_c   1.000
_cell.angle_alpha   90.00
_cell.angle_beta   90.00
_cell.angle_gamma   90.00
#
_symmetry.space_group_name_H-M   'P 1'
#
loop_
_entity.id
_entity.type
_entity.pdbx_description
1 polymer ?
#
loop_
_entity_poly.entity_id
_entity_poly.type
_entity_poly.pdbx_seq_one_letter_code
_entity_poly.pdbx_strand_id
1 'polypeptide(L)' 'MKITKGQHLHVDHERKGKFLGIATRDFDTENEEFYPIASAQGEPIEDRAVGYEWLKGEEVPCRKSLCSISLCQ' A
#
# COMPACT_ATOMS: atom_id res chain seq x y z
N MET A 1 -9.24 10.65 -3.71
CA MET A 1 -8.09 10.63 -4.68
C MET A 1 -8.24 9.41 -5.58
N LYS A 2 -8.16 9.59 -6.89
CA LYS A 2 -8.27 8.49 -7.86
C LYS A 2 -6.91 7.88 -8.17
N ILE A 3 -6.79 6.57 -8.03
CA ILE A 3 -5.59 5.79 -8.35
C ILE A 3 -5.94 4.81 -9.47
N THR A 4 -5.04 4.70 -10.45
CA THR A 4 -5.17 3.76 -11.56
C THR A 4 -4.37 2.49 -11.28
N LYS A 5 -4.85 1.37 -11.79
CA LYS A 5 -4.16 0.09 -11.77
C LYS A 5 -2.71 0.22 -12.22
N GLY A 6 -1.80 -0.43 -11.49
CA GLY A 6 -0.38 -0.44 -11.78
C GLY A 6 0.40 0.77 -11.27
N GLN A 7 -0.26 1.78 -10.69
CA GLN A 7 0.44 2.89 -10.04
C GLN A 7 1.17 2.41 -8.79
N HIS A 8 2.41 2.90 -8.63
CA HIS A 8 3.21 2.70 -7.44
C HIS A 8 2.83 3.72 -6.37
N LEU A 9 2.75 3.25 -5.14
CA LEU A 9 2.26 4.01 -3.99
C LEU A 9 3.24 3.85 -2.83
N HIS A 10 3.57 4.94 -2.16
CA HIS A 10 4.06 4.85 -0.79
C HIS A 10 2.87 4.60 0.11
N VAL A 11 2.92 3.51 0.88
CA VAL A 11 1.91 3.18 1.88
C VAL A 11 2.53 3.35 3.25
N ASP A 12 1.95 4.22 4.08
CA ASP A 12 2.27 4.32 5.50
C ASP A 12 1.12 3.71 6.29
N HIS A 13 1.34 2.55 6.88
CA HIS A 13 0.33 1.80 7.60
C HIS A 13 0.70 1.65 9.08
N GLU A 14 -0.20 2.09 9.97
CA GLU A 14 -0.01 2.12 11.42
C GLU A 14 0.47 0.81 12.07
N ARG A 15 0.15 -0.35 11.47
CA ARG A 15 0.47 -1.69 12.01
C ARG A 15 1.48 -2.47 11.19
N LYS A 16 1.64 -2.12 9.91
CA LYS A 16 2.48 -2.86 8.96
C LYS A 16 3.76 -2.11 8.60
N GLY A 17 3.92 -0.89 9.10
CA GLY A 17 5.01 0.00 8.74
C GLY A 17 4.81 0.63 7.37
N LYS A 18 5.90 1.12 6.81
CA LYS A 18 5.93 1.76 5.49
C LYS A 18 6.40 0.78 4.44
N PHE A 19 5.77 0.79 3.27
CA PHE A 19 6.15 -0.08 2.16
C PHE A 19 5.76 0.50 0.79
N LEU A 20 6.39 -0.04 -0.25
CA LEU A 20 6.04 0.27 -1.63
C LEU A 20 4.91 -0.66 -2.10
N GLY A 21 3.76 -0.08 -2.39
CA GLY A 21 2.60 -0.75 -2.93
C GLY A 21 2.42 -0.55 -4.43
N ILE A 22 1.66 -1.44 -5.05
CA ILE A 22 1.13 -1.29 -6.41
C ILE A 22 -0.38 -1.49 -6.40
N ALA A 23 -1.12 -0.59 -7.06
CA ALA A 23 -2.57 -0.69 -7.18
C ALA A 23 -2.96 -1.89 -8.08
N THR A 24 -3.78 -2.82 -7.57
CA THR A 24 -4.19 -4.01 -8.34
C THR A 24 -5.39 -3.75 -9.25
N ARG A 25 -6.16 -2.69 -8.98
CA ARG A 25 -7.24 -2.15 -9.83
C ARG A 25 -7.38 -0.63 -9.63
N ASP A 26 -8.20 0.00 -10.45
CA ASP A 26 -8.60 1.39 -10.25
C ASP A 26 -9.43 1.52 -8.97
N PHE A 27 -9.21 2.58 -8.19
CA PHE A 27 -9.99 2.89 -6.99
C PHE A 27 -10.01 4.38 -6.64
N ASP A 28 -10.98 4.77 -5.82
CA ASP A 28 -11.04 6.11 -5.23
C ASP A 28 -10.88 6.03 -3.71
N THR A 29 -9.84 6.68 -3.18
CA THR A 29 -9.55 6.70 -1.74
C THR A 29 -10.66 7.32 -0.90
N GLU A 30 -11.57 8.10 -1.50
CA GLU A 30 -12.69 8.69 -0.78
C GLU A 30 -13.84 7.70 -0.56
N ASN A 31 -14.05 6.79 -1.52
CA ASN A 31 -15.22 5.91 -1.58
C ASN A 31 -14.95 4.49 -1.10
N GLU A 32 -13.69 4.13 -0.84
CA GLU A 32 -13.31 2.76 -0.46
C GLU A 32 -12.78 2.66 0.97
N GLU A 33 -13.24 1.63 1.68
CA GLU A 33 -12.76 1.31 3.03
C GLU A 33 -11.41 0.59 3.01
N PHE A 34 -11.18 -0.26 2.00
CA PHE A 34 -9.95 -1.00 1.82
C PHE A 34 -9.37 -0.72 0.44
N TYR A 35 -8.09 -0.36 0.41
CA TYR A 35 -7.40 -0.05 -0.84
C TYR A 35 -6.85 -1.34 -1.48
N PRO A 36 -7.10 -1.56 -2.77
CA PRO A 36 -6.64 -2.75 -3.51
C PRO A 36 -5.16 -2.60 -3.86
N ILE A 37 -4.28 -2.87 -2.88
CA ILE A 37 -2.83 -2.68 -2.99
C ILE A 37 -2.11 -4.01 -2.77
N ALA A 38 -1.16 -4.33 -3.65
CA ALA A 38 -0.21 -5.42 -3.47
C ALA A 38 1.21 -4.89 -3.20
N SER A 39 2.07 -5.70 -2.60
CA SER A 39 3.48 -5.36 -2.41
C SER A 39 4.22 -5.27 -3.76
N ALA A 40 4.85 -4.13 -4.06
CA ALA A 40 5.53 -3.90 -5.34
C ALA A 40 6.91 -4.58 -5.41
N GLN A 41 7.66 -4.63 -4.30
CA GLN A 41 8.92 -5.38 -4.14
C GLN A 41 9.52 -5.20 -2.73
N GLY A 42 9.95 -6.32 -2.12
CA GLY A 42 11.34 -6.58 -1.68
C GLY A 42 11.98 -5.80 -0.53
N GLU A 43 11.58 -4.57 -0.23
CA GLU A 43 12.23 -3.78 0.82
C GLU A 43 11.17 -3.04 1.63
N PRO A 44 11.11 -3.20 2.96
CA PRO A 44 10.36 -2.29 3.81
C PRO A 44 10.97 -0.90 3.64
N ILE A 45 10.17 0.06 3.16
CA ILE A 45 10.58 1.46 3.20
C ILE A 45 10.72 1.80 4.67
N GLU A 46 11.86 2.42 4.99
CA GLU A 46 12.36 2.69 6.32
C GLU A 46 11.28 2.88 7.39
N ASP A 47 11.56 2.25 8.54
CA ASP A 47 10.87 2.41 9.83
C ASP A 47 9.68 1.45 10.07
N ARG A 48 10.00 0.33 10.75
CA ARG A 48 9.12 -0.46 11.65
C ARG A 48 8.12 -1.47 11.07
N ALA A 49 8.42 -2.17 9.98
CA ALA A 49 7.78 -3.47 9.75
C ALA A 49 8.53 -4.57 10.54
N VAL A 50 8.50 -4.54 11.88
CA VAL A 50 9.10 -5.62 12.69
C VAL A 50 8.24 -6.88 12.50
N GLY A 51 8.67 -7.78 11.61
CA GLY A 51 8.16 -9.16 11.51
C GLY A 51 7.27 -9.51 10.31
N TYR A 52 7.08 -8.62 9.34
CA TYR A 52 6.34 -8.94 8.10
C TYR A 52 7.24 -8.86 6.87
N GLU A 53 7.62 -10.01 6.33
CA GLU A 53 8.22 -10.13 5.00
C GLU A 53 7.10 -10.33 3.98
N TRP A 54 6.76 -9.27 3.24
CA TRP A 54 5.76 -9.35 2.17
C TRP A 54 6.40 -9.85 0.89
N LEU A 55 5.83 -10.89 0.28
CA LEU A 55 6.27 -11.32 -1.04
C LEU A 55 5.80 -10.34 -2.11
N LYS A 56 6.59 -10.18 -3.17
CA LYS A 56 6.17 -9.38 -4.33
C LYS A 56 4.84 -9.89 -4.86
N GLY A 57 3.89 -8.97 -5.03
CA GLY A 57 2.55 -9.27 -5.53
C GLY A 57 1.57 -9.78 -4.47
N GLU A 58 1.99 -9.93 -3.21
CA GLU A 58 1.09 -10.28 -2.12
C GLU A 58 0.14 -9.11 -1.82
N GLU A 59 -1.16 -9.39 -1.74
CA GLU A 59 -2.16 -8.38 -1.39
C GLU A 59 -2.02 -7.98 0.07
N VAL A 60 -1.88 -6.68 0.31
CA VAL A 60 -1.74 -6.13 1.65
C VAL A 60 -3.06 -5.47 2.03
N PRO A 61 -3.77 -5.95 3.07
CA PRO A 61 -5.02 -5.33 3.48
C PRO A 61 -4.76 -3.93 4.04
N CYS A 62 -5.06 -2.91 3.23
CA CYS A 62 -4.82 -1.50 3.52
C CYS A 62 -6.13 -0.79 3.83
N ARG A 63 -6.55 -0.81 5.10
CA ARG A 63 -7.78 -0.12 5.52
C ARG A 63 -7.53 1.39 5.57
N LYS A 64 -8.40 2.19 4.97
CA LYS A 64 -8.35 3.66 4.96
C LYS A 64 -8.12 4.28 6.33
N SER A 65 -8.73 3.71 7.38
CA SER A 65 -8.60 4.20 8.75
C SER A 65 -7.25 3.88 9.41
N LEU A 66 -6.40 3.08 8.78
CA LEU A 66 -5.12 2.59 9.34
C LEU A 66 -3.93 2.85 8.40
N CYS A 67 -4.15 3.49 7.26
CA CYS A 67 -3.09 3.79 6.31
C CYS A 67 -3.33 5.11 5.58
N SER A 68 -2.22 5.77 5.27
CA SER A 68 -2.17 6.87 4.32
C SER A 68 -1.36 6.44 3.10
N ILE A 69 -1.75 6.94 1.92
CA ILE A 69 -1.08 6.59 0.66
C ILE A 69 -0.77 7.84 -0.14
N SER A 70 0.39 7.82 -0.81
CA SER A 70 0.81 8.85 -1.75
C SER A 70 1.38 8.21 -3.02
N LEU A 71 1.29 8.91 -4.14
CA LEU A 71 1.87 8.46 -5.42
C LEU A 71 3.39 8.54 -5.35
N CYS A 72 4.09 7.52 -5.84
CA CYS A 72 5.52 7.61 -6.12
C CYS A 72 5.72 8.56 -7.31
N GLN A 73 6.65 9.50 -7.18
CA GLN A 73 7.05 10.41 -8.27
C GLN A 73 7.99 9.72 -9.27
#